data_AF-A0A261CM45-F1
#
_entry.id   AF-A0A261CM45-F1
#
_cell.length_a   1.000
_cell.length_b   1.000
_cell.length_c   1.000
_cell.angle_alpha   90.00
_cell.angle_beta   90.00
_cell.angle_gamma   90.00
#
_symmetry.space_group_name_H-M   'P 1'
#
loop_
_entity.id
_entity.type
_entity.pdbx_description
1 polymer ?
#
loop_
_entity_poly.entity_id
_entity_poly.type
_entity_poly.pdbx_seq_one_letter_code
_entity_poly.pdbx_strand_id
1 'polypeptide(L)'
;MKLILLIAVSAATVFAAYDDLPKPADPYEPPGYEPEAEKPCEDKYVKIINALRAELGKDVSSIKFTNTLGSRVQKAFGSAHEIMMAPSAPTLKTNFNGTICRQAADDGNHYVVYPTPGNYDLNNAAQEEYFEKFAEFAALGKAANIADLPKDPRSA
;
A
#
# COMPACT_ATOMS: atom_id res chain seq x y z
N MET A 1 34.00 46.90 -17.60
CA MET A 1 33.59 45.50 -17.82
C MET A 1 33.73 44.76 -16.50
N LYS A 2 32.63 44.53 -15.78
CA LYS A 2 32.60 43.66 -14.59
C LYS A 2 31.39 42.74 -14.72
N LEU A 3 31.71 41.46 -14.86
CA LEU A 3 30.82 40.35 -15.18
C LEU A 3 29.97 40.02 -13.96
N ILE A 4 28.64 40.10 -14.07
CA ILE A 4 27.71 39.61 -13.06
C ILE A 4 27.52 38.12 -13.34
N LEU A 5 28.11 37.28 -12.50
CA LEU A 5 27.91 35.83 -12.53
C LEU A 5 26.69 35.50 -11.67
N LEU A 6 25.54 35.25 -12.32
CA LEU A 6 24.38 34.65 -11.66
C LEU A 6 24.71 33.19 -11.34
N ILE A 7 24.86 32.86 -10.06
CA ILE A 7 24.93 31.47 -9.60
C ILE A 7 23.50 30.94 -9.55
N ALA A 8 23.12 30.19 -10.58
CA ALA A 8 21.91 29.37 -10.55
C ALA A 8 22.19 28.15 -9.66
N VAL A 9 21.72 28.20 -8.41
CA VAL A 9 21.69 27.02 -7.55
C VAL A 9 20.53 26.15 -8.03
N SER A 10 20.84 25.05 -8.71
CA SER A 10 19.85 24.08 -9.15
C SER A 10 19.27 23.36 -7.93
N ALA A 11 17.94 23.37 -7.80
CA ALA A 11 17.21 22.73 -6.69
C ALA A 11 17.56 21.24 -6.50
N ALA A 12 18.06 20.56 -7.54
CA ALA A 12 18.52 19.17 -7.48
C ALA A 12 19.68 18.93 -6.50
N THR A 13 20.55 19.92 -6.27
CA THR A 13 21.66 19.79 -5.30
C THR A 13 21.20 19.89 -3.84
N VAL A 14 20.07 20.56 -3.60
CA VAL A 14 19.53 20.75 -2.23
C VAL A 14 18.87 19.47 -1.72
N PHE A 15 18.22 18.69 -2.59
CA PHE A 15 17.58 17.43 -2.19
C PHE A 15 18.60 16.30 -1.91
N ALA A 16 19.64 16.16 -2.74
CA ALA A 16 20.69 15.16 -2.50
C ALA A 16 21.42 15.41 -1.16
N ALA A 17 21.67 16.68 -0.82
CA ALA A 17 22.31 17.05 0.43
C ALA A 17 21.43 16.79 1.68
N TYR A 18 20.11 16.63 1.52
CA TYR A 18 19.19 16.36 2.62
C TYR A 18 19.10 14.86 2.96
N ASP A 19 19.28 13.99 1.97
CA ASP A 19 19.37 12.53 2.19
C ASP A 19 20.70 12.12 2.84
N ASP A 20 21.78 12.88 2.59
CA ASP A 20 23.10 12.67 3.20
C ASP A 20 23.23 13.23 4.63
N LEU A 21 22.21 13.93 5.15
CA LEU A 21 22.21 14.36 6.53
C LEU A 21 21.93 13.16 7.46
N PRO A 22 22.65 13.04 8.59
CA PRO A 22 22.29 12.07 9.61
C PRO A 22 20.83 12.34 10.00
N LYS A 23 19.95 11.36 9.74
CA LYS A 23 18.56 11.45 10.20
C LYS A 23 18.59 11.66 11.72
N PRO A 24 17.83 12.64 12.25
CA PRO A 24 17.77 12.83 13.69
C PRO A 24 17.36 11.51 14.33
N ALA A 25 18.11 11.08 15.35
CA ALA A 25 17.81 9.85 16.07
C ALA A 25 16.36 9.90 16.55
N ASP A 26 15.56 8.90 16.17
CA ASP A 26 14.18 8.81 16.65
C ASP A 26 14.25 8.62 18.18
N PRO A 27 13.67 9.52 18.98
CA PRO A 27 13.71 9.42 20.44
C PRO A 27 13.01 8.17 21.00
N TYR A 28 12.33 7.38 20.15
CA TYR A 28 11.70 6.12 20.50
C TYR A 28 12.42 4.88 19.97
N GLU A 29 13.56 5.03 19.28
CA GLU A 29 14.38 3.89 18.86
C GLU A 29 15.27 3.40 20.02
N PRO A 30 15.12 2.15 20.49
CA PRO A 30 15.99 1.62 21.53
C PRO A 30 17.43 1.54 21.02
N PRO A 31 18.43 1.87 21.86
CA PRO A 31 19.83 1.89 21.45
C PRO A 31 20.27 0.50 20.92
N GLY A 32 20.76 0.47 19.68
CA GLY A 32 21.20 -0.75 19.00
C GLY A 32 20.16 -1.42 18.10
N TYR A 33 18.99 -0.81 17.90
CA TYR A 33 18.04 -1.24 16.86
C TYR A 33 18.52 -0.73 15.50
N GLU A 34 19.22 -1.58 14.74
CA GLU A 34 19.29 -1.39 13.30
C GLU A 34 17.97 -1.89 12.69
N PRO A 35 17.20 -1.07 11.96
CA PRO A 35 16.02 -1.58 11.28
C PRO A 35 16.44 -2.71 10.35
N GLU A 36 15.83 -3.89 10.50
CA GLU A 36 16.05 -4.99 9.56
C GLU A 36 15.87 -4.45 8.14
N ALA A 37 16.85 -4.71 7.28
CA ALA A 37 16.76 -4.30 5.88
C ALA A 37 15.44 -4.82 5.31
N GLU A 38 14.63 -3.92 4.75
CA GLU A 38 13.34 -4.29 4.18
C GLU A 38 13.55 -5.42 3.17
N LYS A 39 12.87 -6.54 3.41
CA LYS A 39 12.92 -7.67 2.47
C LYS A 39 12.35 -7.20 1.14
N PRO A 40 13.02 -7.49 0.00
CA PRO A 40 12.50 -7.11 -1.28
C PRO A 40 11.12 -7.73 -1.49
N CYS A 41 10.21 -6.96 -2.09
CA CYS A 41 8.90 -7.48 -2.46
C CYS A 41 9.06 -8.72 -3.37
N GLU A 42 8.35 -9.80 -3.06
CA GLU A 42 8.39 -11.01 -3.88
C GLU A 42 7.96 -10.69 -5.32
N ASP A 43 8.70 -11.19 -6.31
CA ASP A 43 8.45 -11.02 -7.75
C ASP A 43 6.99 -11.24 -8.14
N LYS A 44 6.31 -12.15 -7.45
CA LYS A 44 4.93 -12.51 -7.73
C LYS A 44 3.96 -11.36 -7.43
N TYR A 45 4.14 -10.61 -6.34
CA TYR A 45 3.35 -9.41 -6.06
C TYR A 45 3.59 -8.35 -7.14
N VAL A 46 4.85 -8.09 -7.48
CA VAL A 46 5.26 -7.10 -8.48
C VAL A 46 4.62 -7.39 -9.84
N LYS A 47 4.66 -8.66 -10.26
CA LYS A 47 4.03 -9.10 -11.51
C LYS A 47 2.52 -8.88 -11.51
N ILE A 48 1.83 -9.21 -10.41
CA ILE A 48 0.36 -9.03 -10.31
C ILE A 48 0.00 -7.53 -10.36
N ILE A 49 0.70 -6.68 -9.61
CA ILE A 49 0.46 -5.24 -9.55
C ILE A 49 0.66 -4.61 -10.94
N ASN A 50 1.78 -4.91 -11.58
CA ASN A 50 2.10 -4.34 -12.90
C ASN A 50 1.14 -4.84 -13.98
N ALA A 51 0.79 -6.13 -13.97
CA ALA A 51 -0.18 -6.68 -14.91
C ALA A 51 -1.58 -6.05 -14.73
N LEU A 52 -2.02 -5.87 -13.49
CA LEU A 52 -3.30 -5.24 -13.20
C LEU A 52 -3.32 -3.77 -13.64
N ARG A 53 -2.23 -3.04 -13.42
CA ARG A 53 -2.13 -1.65 -13.85
C ARG A 53 -2.14 -1.52 -15.38
N ALA A 54 -1.48 -2.43 -16.08
CA ALA A 54 -1.51 -2.47 -17.54
C ALA A 54 -2.93 -2.76 -18.07
N GLU A 55 -3.71 -3.59 -17.37
CA GLU A 55 -5.07 -3.96 -17.77
C GLU A 55 -6.11 -2.87 -17.47
N LEU A 56 -6.09 -2.28 -16.27
CA LEU A 56 -7.11 -1.33 -15.83
C LEU A 56 -6.79 0.13 -16.17
N GLY A 57 -5.52 0.43 -16.51
CA GLY A 57 -5.05 1.79 -16.77
C GLY A 57 -4.80 2.60 -15.49
N LYS A 58 -4.31 3.83 -15.68
CA LYS A 58 -3.96 4.75 -14.58
C LYS A 58 -5.18 5.46 -13.99
N ASP A 59 -6.24 5.63 -14.77
CA ASP A 59 -7.43 6.42 -14.38
C ASP A 59 -8.49 5.61 -13.61
N VAL A 60 -8.28 4.31 -13.41
CA VAL A 60 -9.17 3.50 -12.60
C VAL A 60 -9.20 4.01 -11.15
N SER A 61 -10.37 4.02 -10.53
CA SER A 61 -10.50 4.42 -9.13
C SER A 61 -9.63 3.52 -8.25
N SER A 62 -9.04 4.11 -7.20
CA SER A 62 -8.21 3.39 -6.23
C SER A 62 -8.94 2.19 -5.65
N ILE A 63 -10.23 2.34 -5.34
CA ILE A 63 -11.09 1.29 -4.80
C ILE A 63 -11.22 0.10 -5.77
N LYS A 64 -11.56 0.37 -7.03
CA LYS A 64 -11.68 -0.70 -8.03
C LYS A 64 -10.35 -1.41 -8.23
N PHE A 65 -9.25 -0.65 -8.22
CA PHE A 65 -7.91 -1.23 -8.33
C PHE A 65 -7.56 -2.11 -7.12
N THR A 66 -7.69 -1.61 -5.89
CA THR A 66 -7.33 -2.34 -4.67
C THR A 66 -8.20 -3.57 -4.44
N ASN A 67 -9.49 -3.50 -4.75
CA ASN A 67 -10.38 -4.67 -4.67
C ASN A 67 -9.96 -5.75 -5.67
N THR A 68 -9.72 -5.37 -6.94
CA THR A 68 -9.28 -6.31 -7.97
C THR A 68 -7.90 -6.90 -7.65
N LEU A 69 -6.99 -6.07 -7.13
CA LEU A 69 -5.68 -6.51 -6.68
C LEU A 69 -5.84 -7.55 -5.56
N GLY A 70 -6.70 -7.28 -4.57
CA GLY A 70 -7.07 -8.17 -3.47
C GLY A 70 -7.44 -9.56 -3.95
N SER A 71 -8.44 -9.66 -4.82
CA SER A 71 -8.88 -10.94 -5.35
C SER A 71 -7.75 -11.67 -6.10
N ARG A 72 -6.88 -10.96 -6.83
CA ARG A 72 -5.76 -11.57 -7.56
C ARG A 72 -4.66 -12.09 -6.65
N VAL A 73 -4.22 -11.31 -5.66
CA VAL A 73 -3.21 -11.79 -4.71
C VAL A 73 -3.78 -12.91 -3.85
N GLN A 74 -5.03 -12.79 -3.40
CA GLN A 74 -5.70 -13.84 -2.63
C GLN A 74 -5.75 -15.17 -3.39
N LYS A 75 -6.15 -15.15 -4.67
CA LYS A 75 -6.12 -16.32 -5.54
C LYS A 75 -4.69 -16.84 -5.78
N ALA A 76 -3.72 -15.94 -5.92
CA ALA A 76 -2.34 -16.30 -6.22
C ALA A 76 -1.63 -16.97 -5.03
N PHE A 77 -1.92 -16.53 -3.81
CA PHE A 77 -1.21 -16.93 -2.59
C PHE A 77 -2.04 -17.84 -1.67
N GLY A 78 -3.33 -18.03 -1.94
CA GLY A 78 -4.20 -18.89 -1.13
C GLY A 78 -4.41 -18.39 0.31
N SER A 79 -4.23 -17.08 0.55
CA SER A 79 -4.43 -16.42 1.85
C SER A 79 -5.02 -15.02 1.66
N ALA A 80 -5.71 -14.50 2.67
CA ALA A 80 -6.19 -13.12 2.67
C ALA A 80 -5.01 -12.14 2.72
N HIS A 81 -5.16 -10.98 2.09
CA HIS A 81 -4.13 -9.94 2.03
C HIS A 81 -4.71 -8.57 2.36
N GLU A 82 -3.93 -7.78 3.10
CA GLU A 82 -4.15 -6.36 3.25
C GLU A 82 -3.42 -5.61 2.12
N ILE A 83 -4.11 -4.62 1.55
CA ILE A 83 -3.61 -3.83 0.42
C ILE A 83 -3.80 -2.35 0.71
N MET A 84 -2.73 -1.59 0.47
CA MET A 84 -2.75 -0.13 0.51
C MET A 84 -2.18 0.41 -0.79
N MET A 85 -2.79 1.47 -1.29
CA MET A 85 -2.34 2.22 -2.46
C MET A 85 -2.39 3.70 -2.13
N ALA A 86 -1.28 4.41 -2.33
CA ALA A 86 -1.18 5.84 -2.05
C ALA A 86 -0.19 6.53 -3.01
N PRO A 87 -0.31 7.85 -3.24
CA PRO A 87 0.65 8.61 -4.05
C PRO A 87 2.02 8.79 -3.36
N SER A 88 2.16 8.39 -2.10
CA SER A 88 3.42 8.39 -1.35
C SER A 88 3.57 7.10 -0.56
N ALA A 89 4.81 6.75 -0.18
CA ALA A 89 5.10 5.54 0.57
C ALA A 89 4.34 5.50 1.91
N PRO A 90 3.41 4.55 2.12
CA PRO A 90 2.67 4.45 3.37
C PRO A 90 3.59 4.02 4.52
N THR A 91 3.53 4.74 5.64
CA THR A 91 4.17 4.31 6.88
C THR A 91 3.26 3.29 7.57
N LEU A 92 3.80 2.12 7.94
CA LEU A 92 3.05 1.06 8.60
C LEU A 92 3.66 0.80 9.98
N LYS A 93 2.88 1.00 11.05
CA LYS A 93 3.23 0.58 12.40
C LYS A 93 2.53 -0.75 12.70
N THR A 94 3.27 -1.85 12.66
CA THR A 94 2.72 -3.20 12.85
C THR A 94 3.69 -4.09 13.63
N ASN A 95 3.14 -5.06 14.39
CA ASN A 95 3.90 -6.15 15.00
C ASN A 95 3.95 -7.40 14.10
N PHE A 96 3.48 -7.28 12.85
CA PHE A 96 3.50 -8.37 11.88
C PHE A 96 4.94 -8.75 11.53
N ASN A 97 5.28 -10.03 11.68
CA ASN A 97 6.61 -10.58 11.43
C ASN A 97 6.72 -11.33 10.09
N GLY A 98 5.69 -11.24 9.24
CA GLY A 98 5.70 -11.84 7.90
C GLY A 98 6.30 -10.90 6.85
N THR A 99 6.25 -11.35 5.59
CA THR A 99 6.75 -10.56 4.46
C THR A 99 5.76 -9.45 4.10
N ILE A 100 6.25 -8.21 4.08
CA ILE A 100 5.51 -7.05 3.59
C ILE A 100 6.10 -6.64 2.25
N CYS A 101 5.31 -6.73 1.18
CA CYS A 101 5.69 -6.15 -0.10
C CYS A 101 5.46 -4.64 -0.05
N ARG A 102 6.53 -3.86 -0.25
CA ARG A 102 6.45 -2.44 -0.57
C ARG A 102 6.96 -2.23 -2.00
N GLN A 103 6.14 -1.65 -2.85
CA GLN A 103 6.50 -1.38 -4.24
C GLN A 103 6.15 0.06 -4.61
N ALA A 104 7.13 0.81 -5.09
CA ALA A 104 6.89 2.00 -5.89
C ALA A 104 6.76 1.56 -7.35
N ALA A 105 5.69 1.95 -8.04
CA ALA A 105 5.52 1.64 -9.46
C ALA A 105 5.61 2.90 -10.32
N ASP A 106 5.85 2.70 -11.62
CA ASP A 106 6.03 3.77 -12.63
C ASP A 106 4.74 4.59 -12.90
N ASP A 107 3.64 4.25 -12.25
CA ASP A 107 2.39 5.00 -12.29
C ASP A 107 2.33 6.11 -11.22
N GLY A 108 3.38 6.26 -10.41
CA GLY A 108 3.45 7.26 -9.34
C GLY A 108 2.74 6.83 -8.05
N ASN A 109 2.27 5.58 -7.96
CA ASN A 109 1.70 5.04 -6.74
C ASN A 109 2.67 4.13 -6.00
N HIS A 110 2.50 4.11 -4.69
CA HIS A 110 3.12 3.19 -3.77
C HIS A 110 2.09 2.17 -3.31
N TYR A 111 2.50 0.91 -3.36
CA TYR A 111 1.71 -0.24 -2.96
C TYR A 111 2.32 -0.87 -1.73
N VAL A 112 1.46 -1.22 -0.77
CA VAL A 112 1.81 -2.09 0.35
C VAL A 112 0.87 -3.28 0.31
N VAL A 113 1.43 -4.49 0.22
CA VAL A 113 0.66 -5.73 0.17
C VAL A 113 1.28 -6.73 1.13
N TYR A 114 0.48 -7.31 2.02
CA TYR A 114 0.94 -8.35 2.95
C TYR A 114 -0.19 -9.29 3.35
N PRO A 115 0.12 -10.54 3.74
CA PRO A 115 -0.89 -11.46 4.25
C PRO A 115 -1.58 -10.89 5.49
N THR A 116 -2.91 -11.02 5.56
CA THR A 116 -3.70 -10.57 6.72
C THR A 116 -3.27 -11.34 7.96
N PRO A 117 -2.88 -10.66 9.06
CA PRO A 117 -2.56 -11.31 10.32
C PRO A 117 -3.85 -11.81 10.99
N GLY A 118 -4.24 -13.06 10.72
CA GLY A 118 -5.39 -13.70 11.34
C GLY A 118 -5.87 -14.96 10.64
N ASN A 119 -6.75 -15.70 11.31
CA ASN A 119 -7.44 -16.86 10.73
C ASN A 119 -8.62 -16.37 9.88
N TYR A 120 -8.38 -16.22 8.58
CA TYR A 120 -9.40 -15.90 7.59
C TYR A 120 -9.66 -17.12 6.71
N ASP A 121 -10.91 -17.57 6.57
CA ASP A 121 -11.29 -18.67 5.69
C ASP A 121 -11.81 -18.16 4.33
N LEU A 122 -10.96 -18.25 3.31
CA LEU A 122 -11.29 -17.85 1.94
C LEU A 122 -12.41 -18.67 1.30
N ASN A 123 -12.74 -19.84 1.87
CA ASN A 123 -13.79 -20.71 1.33
C ASN A 123 -15.17 -20.40 1.94
N ASN A 124 -15.23 -19.50 2.92
CA ASN A 124 -16.50 -19.07 3.50
C ASN A 124 -17.16 -18.03 2.58
N ALA A 125 -17.99 -18.51 1.65
CA ALA A 125 -18.68 -17.68 0.66
C ALA A 125 -19.49 -16.53 1.28
N ALA A 126 -20.10 -16.73 2.45
CA ALA A 126 -20.87 -15.69 3.13
C ALA A 126 -19.96 -14.57 3.67
N GLN A 127 -18.76 -14.91 4.16
CA GLN A 127 -17.78 -13.90 4.58
C GLN A 127 -17.20 -13.15 3.38
N GLU A 128 -16.83 -13.85 2.29
CA GLU A 128 -16.35 -13.22 1.06
C GLU A 128 -17.39 -12.22 0.50
N GLU A 129 -18.65 -12.64 0.38
CA GLU A 129 -19.74 -11.78 -0.10
C GLU A 129 -19.96 -10.56 0.83
N TYR A 130 -19.84 -10.76 2.14
CA TYR A 130 -19.92 -9.66 3.11
C TYR A 130 -18.81 -8.62 2.89
N PHE A 131 -17.55 -9.05 2.75
CA PHE A 131 -16.44 -8.12 2.57
C PHE A 131 -16.47 -7.43 1.20
N GLU A 132 -16.91 -8.11 0.15
CA GLU A 132 -17.12 -7.50 -1.16
C GLU A 132 -18.16 -6.38 -1.09
N LYS A 133 -19.34 -6.65 -0.54
CA LYS A 133 -20.39 -5.63 -0.38
C LYS A 133 -19.97 -4.52 0.58
N PHE A 134 -19.19 -4.82 1.60
CA PHE A 134 -18.65 -3.81 2.51
C PHE A 134 -17.70 -2.86 1.76
N ALA A 135 -16.85 -3.38 0.89
CA ALA A 135 -15.96 -2.58 0.05
C ALA A 135 -16.74 -1.71 -0.95
N GLU A 136 -17.81 -2.24 -1.55
CA GLU A 136 -18.73 -1.47 -2.40
C GLU A 136 -19.42 -0.35 -1.61
N PHE A 137 -19.91 -0.66 -0.41
CA PHE A 137 -20.51 0.32 0.49
C PHE A 137 -19.53 1.44 0.85
N ALA A 138 -18.29 1.07 1.22
CA ALA A 138 -17.23 2.04 1.53
C ALA A 138 -16.92 2.95 0.33
N ALA A 139 -17.09 2.45 -0.90
CA ALA A 139 -16.91 3.22 -2.12
C ALA A 139 -17.93 4.35 -2.32
N LEU A 140 -19.10 4.25 -1.70
CA LEU A 140 -20.12 5.31 -1.74
C LEU A 140 -19.70 6.54 -0.93
N GLY A 141 -18.74 6.41 0.00
CA GLY A 141 -18.21 7.52 0.79
C GLY A 141 -19.31 8.28 1.53
N LYS A 142 -19.39 9.60 1.31
CA LYS A 142 -20.42 10.46 1.96
C LYS A 142 -21.86 10.18 1.51
N ALA A 143 -22.04 9.48 0.39
CA ALA A 143 -23.35 9.10 -0.11
C ALA A 143 -23.86 7.78 0.50
N ALA A 144 -23.04 7.09 1.30
CA ALA A 144 -23.39 5.82 1.90
C ALA A 144 -24.49 5.98 2.97
N ASN A 145 -25.56 5.19 2.88
CA ASN A 145 -26.59 5.12 3.92
C ASN A 145 -26.31 3.93 4.84
N ILE A 146 -26.05 4.18 6.12
CA ILE A 146 -25.67 3.14 7.09
C ILE A 146 -26.68 1.99 7.21
N ALA A 147 -27.95 2.21 6.84
CA ALA A 147 -28.97 1.17 6.79
C ALA A 147 -28.68 0.08 5.73
N ASP A 148 -27.91 0.42 4.69
CA ASP A 148 -27.50 -0.47 3.60
C ASP A 148 -26.18 -1.21 3.91
N LEU A 149 -25.59 -0.97 5.08
CA LEU A 149 -24.39 -1.66 5.50
C LEU A 149 -24.66 -3.17 5.58
N PRO A 150 -23.85 -4.02 4.92
CA PRO A 150 -24.00 -5.47 5.00
C PRO A 150 -23.96 -5.94 6.45
N LYS A 151 -24.78 -6.95 6.79
CA LYS A 151 -24.74 -7.58 8.11
C LYS A 151 -23.54 -8.52 8.19
N ASP A 152 -22.75 -8.40 9.26
CA ASP A 152 -21.58 -9.25 9.47
C ASP A 152 -22.02 -10.68 9.81
N PRO A 153 -21.73 -11.69 8.96
CA PRO A 153 -22.11 -13.08 9.20
C PRO A 153 -21.39 -13.70 10.41
N ARG A 154 -20.34 -13.06 10.94
CA ARG A 154 -19.61 -13.48 12.15
C ARG A 154 -20.29 -13.02 13.44
N SER A 155 -21.28 -12.13 13.34
CA SER A 155 -21.98 -11.54 14.48
C SER A 155 -23.28 -12.27 14.86
N ALA A 156 -23.60 -13.37 14.17
CA ALA A 156 -24.79 -14.19 14.34
C ALA A 156 -24.58 -15.33 15.36
#